data_AF-A0A4Q3LIG8-F1
#
_entry.id   AF-A0A4Q3LIG8-F1
#
_cell.length_a   1.000
_cell.length_b   1.000
_cell.length_c   1.000
_cell.angle_alpha   90.00
_cell.angle_beta   90.00
_cell.angle_gamma   90.00
#
_symmetry.space_group_name_H-M   'P 1'
#
loop_
_entity.id
_entity.type
_entity.pdbx_description
1 polymer ?
#
loop_
_entity_poly.entity_id
_entity_poly.type
_entity_poly.pdbx_seq_one_letter_code
_entity_poly.pdbx_strand_id
1 'polypeptide(L)'
;MSETEESGEKIAEDRLWRDNGWTARVIKNDDDDGWAVSMTPDGQVEPALVGPWTMGRDKKNPKPLDTSAFNTLVKTAAEFVRRHEQQLHATLHQRLEIDHRGERVEVLLDIEPDEENPSALLRAIDAGGTLLAEVKVPPSFKLTRGSATKWAEAGFGTKVS
;
A
#
# COMPACT_ATOMS: atom_id res chain seq x y z
N MET A 1 28.70 -15.24 10.18
CA MET A 1 27.86 -16.45 9.95
C MET A 1 26.55 -16.15 10.63
N SER A 2 25.50 -16.11 9.82
CA SER A 2 24.17 -15.58 10.13
C SER A 2 23.25 -16.76 10.44
N GLU A 3 22.50 -16.74 11.53
CA GLU A 3 21.32 -17.60 11.74
C GLU A 3 20.61 -17.19 13.05
N THR A 4 19.38 -16.68 12.95
CA THR A 4 18.16 -17.31 13.45
C THR A 4 16.97 -16.45 13.05
N GLU A 5 16.31 -16.86 11.97
CA GLU A 5 14.97 -16.43 11.60
C GLU A 5 14.01 -16.97 12.66
N GLU A 6 13.49 -16.12 13.56
CA GLU A 6 12.30 -16.46 14.36
C GLU A 6 11.06 -16.42 13.46
N SER A 7 10.99 -17.35 12.51
CA SER A 7 9.71 -17.72 11.91
C SER A 7 8.96 -18.54 12.95
N GLY A 8 7.94 -17.94 13.57
CA GLY A 8 7.20 -18.54 14.68
C GLY A 8 6.70 -19.96 14.37
N GLU A 9 6.57 -20.77 15.42
CA GLU A 9 6.15 -22.17 15.35
C GLU A 9 4.90 -22.35 14.46
N LYS A 10 4.91 -23.40 13.61
CA LYS A 10 3.75 -23.72 12.75
C LYS A 10 2.58 -24.13 13.62
N ILE A 11 1.44 -23.44 13.45
CA ILE A 11 0.20 -23.71 14.19
C ILE A 11 -0.87 -24.14 13.18
N ALA A 12 -1.62 -25.18 13.50
CA ALA A 12 -2.73 -25.69 12.70
C ALA A 12 -3.89 -26.12 13.61
N GLU A 13 -4.58 -25.15 14.18
CA GLU A 13 -5.76 -25.32 15.04
C GLU A 13 -7.03 -24.88 14.31
N ASP A 14 -8.20 -25.36 14.72
CA ASP A 14 -9.48 -25.05 14.06
C ASP A 14 -9.74 -23.55 13.82
N ARG A 15 -9.20 -22.66 14.66
CA ARG A 15 -9.42 -21.20 14.59
C ARG A 15 -8.13 -20.38 14.51
N LEU A 16 -6.98 -21.02 14.52
CA LEU A 16 -5.68 -20.35 14.49
C LEU A 16 -4.71 -21.16 13.64
N TRP A 17 -4.24 -20.56 12.56
CA TRP A 17 -3.17 -21.13 11.74
C TRP A 17 -2.02 -20.16 11.65
N ARG A 18 -0.79 -20.68 11.68
CA ARG A 18 0.43 -19.92 11.43
C ARG A 18 1.34 -20.74 10.53
N ASP A 19 1.61 -20.24 9.34
CA ASP A 19 2.59 -20.80 8.39
C ASP A 19 2.83 -19.80 7.26
N ASN A 20 3.87 -20.01 6.45
CA ASN A 20 4.16 -19.24 5.24
C ASN A 20 4.28 -17.71 5.45
N GLY A 21 4.71 -17.24 6.63
CA GLY A 21 4.82 -15.80 6.92
C GLY A 21 3.50 -15.15 7.34
N TRP A 22 2.46 -15.93 7.65
CA TRP A 22 1.13 -15.44 7.96
C TRP A 22 0.51 -16.15 9.15
N THR A 23 -0.21 -15.38 9.96
CA THR A 23 -1.12 -15.88 11.00
C THR A 23 -2.58 -15.61 10.59
N ALA A 24 -3.38 -16.66 10.46
CA ALA A 24 -4.82 -16.60 10.26
C ALA A 24 -5.55 -16.86 11.58
N ARG A 25 -6.45 -15.98 12.00
CA ARG A 25 -7.26 -16.16 13.21
C ARG A 25 -8.74 -15.96 12.91
N VAL A 26 -9.56 -16.92 13.30
CA VAL A 26 -11.01 -16.81 13.18
C VAL A 26 -11.57 -16.13 14.43
N ILE A 27 -12.13 -14.94 14.25
CA ILE A 27 -12.68 -14.08 15.29
C ILE A 27 -14.19 -13.91 15.10
N LYS A 28 -14.89 -13.56 16.18
CA LYS A 28 -16.30 -13.19 16.06
C LYS A 28 -16.37 -11.85 15.32
N ASN A 29 -17.30 -11.70 14.39
CA ASN A 29 -17.54 -10.41 13.75
C ASN A 29 -18.44 -9.59 14.70
N ASP A 30 -18.03 -8.37 15.01
CA ASP A 30 -18.80 -7.48 15.89
C ASP A 30 -19.89 -6.70 15.13
N ASP A 31 -19.77 -6.58 13.81
CA ASP A 31 -20.71 -5.83 12.95
C ASP A 31 -21.85 -6.69 12.36
N ASP A 32 -21.70 -8.02 12.39
CA ASP A 32 -22.63 -8.99 11.79
C ASP A 32 -22.70 -10.24 12.68
N ASP A 33 -23.86 -10.90 12.80
CA ASP A 33 -24.04 -12.16 13.56
C ASP A 33 -23.32 -13.34 12.87
N GLY A 34 -21.99 -13.28 12.83
CA GLY A 34 -21.14 -14.18 12.06
C GLY A 34 -19.69 -14.21 12.53
N TRP A 35 -18.84 -14.81 11.69
CA TRP A 35 -17.42 -14.97 11.94
C TRP A 35 -16.63 -14.16 10.91
N ALA A 36 -15.44 -13.74 11.29
CA ALA A 36 -14.46 -13.14 10.41
C ALA A 36 -13.13 -13.88 10.57
N VAL A 37 -12.30 -13.78 9.54
CA VAL A 37 -10.91 -14.24 9.58
C VAL A 37 -9.99 -13.04 9.41
N SER A 38 -9.09 -12.89 10.37
CA SER A 38 -8.03 -11.88 10.34
C SER A 38 -6.73 -12.52 9.87
N MET A 39 -6.11 -11.95 8.85
CA MET A 39 -4.84 -12.34 8.27
C MET A 39 -3.78 -11.32 8.66
N THR A 40 -2.79 -11.76 9.43
CA THR A 40 -1.70 -10.92 9.95
C THR A 40 -0.38 -11.42 9.38
N PRO A 41 0.40 -10.58 8.67
CA PRO A 41 1.76 -10.93 8.28
C PRO A 41 2.65 -11.10 9.51
N ASP A 42 3.62 -12.00 9.45
CA ASP A 42 4.56 -12.18 10.56
C ASP A 42 5.34 -10.89 10.83
N GLY A 43 5.55 -10.59 12.12
CA GLY A 43 6.18 -9.34 12.58
C GLY A 43 5.24 -8.12 12.61
N GLN A 44 4.01 -8.22 12.11
CA GLN A 44 3.02 -7.16 12.21
C GLN A 44 2.12 -7.34 13.44
N VAL A 45 1.76 -6.23 14.09
CA VAL A 45 0.83 -6.22 15.23
C VAL A 45 -0.62 -6.24 14.75
N GLU A 46 -0.90 -5.54 13.64
CA GLU A 46 -2.24 -5.41 13.08
C GLU A 46 -2.47 -6.32 11.87
N PRO A 47 -3.70 -6.85 11.68
CA PRO A 47 -4.02 -7.66 10.53
C PRO A 47 -4.04 -6.83 9.25
N ALA A 48 -3.38 -7.32 8.21
CA ALA A 48 -3.40 -6.68 6.89
C ALA A 48 -4.73 -6.88 6.15
N LEU A 49 -5.49 -7.92 6.50
CA LEU A 49 -6.80 -8.19 5.92
C LEU A 49 -7.73 -8.81 6.96
N VAL A 50 -8.94 -8.29 7.10
CA VAL A 50 -10.03 -8.91 7.85
C VAL A 50 -11.19 -9.11 6.91
N GLY A 51 -11.68 -10.34 6.80
CA GLY A 51 -12.76 -10.70 5.87
C GLY A 51 -13.79 -11.62 6.51
N PRO A 52 -15.00 -11.70 5.94
CA PRO A 52 -16.04 -12.59 6.45
C PRO A 52 -15.58 -14.05 6.39
N TRP A 53 -15.94 -14.83 7.41
CA TRP A 53 -15.64 -16.25 7.51
C TRP A 53 -16.91 -17.07 7.63
N THR A 54 -16.92 -18.22 6.98
CA THR A 54 -18.12 -19.05 6.87
C THR A 54 -18.42 -19.76 8.20
N MET A 55 -19.68 -19.74 8.62
CA MET A 55 -20.18 -20.60 9.69
C MET A 55 -20.09 -22.08 9.30
N GLY A 56 -19.75 -22.91 10.27
CA GLY A 56 -19.73 -24.36 10.17
C GLY A 56 -21.14 -24.93 10.01
N ARG A 57 -21.20 -26.26 9.86
CA ARG A 57 -22.45 -26.97 9.55
C ARG A 57 -23.52 -26.81 10.64
N ASP A 58 -23.09 -26.59 11.88
CA ASP A 58 -23.94 -26.35 13.04
C ASP A 58 -24.55 -24.94 13.09
N LYS A 59 -24.20 -24.07 12.13
CA LYS A 59 -24.71 -22.69 11.97
C LYS A 59 -24.50 -21.79 13.19
N LYS A 60 -23.55 -22.14 14.06
CA LYS A 60 -23.19 -21.37 15.26
C LYS A 60 -21.68 -21.17 15.34
N ASN A 61 -20.92 -22.25 15.21
CA ASN A 61 -19.46 -22.22 15.24
C ASN A 61 -18.90 -21.88 13.86
N PRO A 62 -17.67 -21.34 13.76
CA PRO A 62 -17.05 -21.12 12.46
C PRO A 62 -16.68 -22.46 11.82
N LYS A 63 -16.59 -22.49 10.49
CA LYS A 63 -15.96 -23.61 9.81
C LYS A 63 -14.49 -23.69 10.27
N PRO A 64 -13.97 -24.87 10.66
CA PRO A 64 -12.57 -25.00 11.05
C PRO A 64 -11.67 -24.65 9.87
N LEU A 65 -10.55 -24.00 10.16
CA LEU A 65 -9.50 -23.76 9.17
C LEU A 65 -8.88 -25.09 8.74
N ASP A 66 -8.69 -25.22 7.44
CA ASP A 66 -7.99 -26.34 6.81
C ASP A 66 -6.87 -25.79 5.91
N THR A 67 -5.95 -26.67 5.50
CA THR A 67 -4.79 -26.27 4.69
C THR A 67 -5.16 -25.56 3.39
N SER A 68 -6.24 -25.99 2.73
CA SER A 68 -6.69 -25.40 1.46
C SER A 68 -7.21 -23.98 1.68
N ALA A 69 -8.03 -23.81 2.72
CA ALA A 69 -8.61 -22.54 3.08
C ALA A 69 -7.52 -21.55 3.55
N PHE A 70 -6.59 -22.01 4.39
CA PHE A 70 -5.45 -21.21 4.83
C PHE A 70 -4.58 -20.73 3.65
N ASN A 71 -4.17 -21.63 2.76
CA ASN A 71 -3.37 -21.25 1.59
C ASN A 71 -4.08 -20.25 0.66
N THR A 72 -5.41 -20.34 0.56
CA THR A 72 -6.22 -19.37 -0.22
C THR A 72 -6.25 -18.01 0.46
N LEU A 73 -6.38 -17.97 1.79
CA LEU A 73 -6.32 -16.74 2.56
C LEU A 73 -4.95 -16.07 2.46
N VAL A 74 -3.85 -16.84 2.57
CA VAL A 74 -2.48 -16.34 2.40
C VAL A 74 -2.31 -15.66 1.05
N LYS A 75 -2.74 -16.30 -0.05
CA LYS A 75 -2.67 -15.70 -1.39
C LYS A 75 -3.45 -14.39 -1.47
N THR A 76 -4.69 -14.40 -0.99
CA THR A 76 -5.56 -13.21 -1.02
C THR A 76 -4.96 -12.05 -0.21
N ALA A 77 -4.50 -12.33 1.01
CA ALA A 77 -3.94 -11.33 1.89
C ALA A 77 -2.62 -10.76 1.35
N ALA A 78 -1.74 -11.62 0.81
CA ALA A 78 -0.50 -11.18 0.17
C ALA A 78 -0.76 -10.31 -1.07
N GLU A 79 -1.74 -10.67 -1.91
CA GLU A 79 -2.16 -9.82 -3.03
C GLU A 79 -2.74 -8.49 -2.56
N PHE A 80 -3.52 -8.48 -1.48
CA PHE A 80 -4.09 -7.28 -0.90
C PHE A 80 -3.00 -6.31 -0.44
N VAL A 81 -2.05 -6.78 0.37
CA VAL A 81 -0.90 -5.98 0.82
C VAL A 81 -0.12 -5.43 -0.37
N ARG A 82 0.26 -6.29 -1.31
CA ARG A 82 1.01 -5.87 -2.49
C ARG A 82 0.27 -4.79 -3.30
N ARG A 83 -1.05 -4.92 -3.49
CA ARG A 83 -1.84 -3.91 -4.21
C ARG A 83 -1.97 -2.61 -3.42
N HIS A 84 -2.11 -2.71 -2.10
CA HIS A 84 -2.16 -1.53 -1.23
C HIS A 84 -0.84 -0.74 -1.27
N GLU A 85 0.30 -1.43 -1.17
CA GLU A 85 1.63 -0.83 -1.30
C GLU A 85 1.84 -0.21 -2.68
N GLN A 86 1.41 -0.89 -3.75
CA GLN A 86 1.47 -0.33 -5.11
C GLN A 86 0.60 0.91 -5.29
N GLN A 87 -0.61 0.90 -4.71
CA GLN A 87 -1.50 2.05 -4.74
C GLN A 87 -0.88 3.22 -3.97
N LEU A 88 -0.33 2.96 -2.78
CA LEU A 88 0.36 3.96 -1.97
C LEU A 88 1.55 4.54 -2.74
N HIS A 89 2.42 3.68 -3.30
CA HIS A 89 3.56 4.12 -4.10
C HIS A 89 3.11 4.97 -5.31
N ALA A 90 2.04 4.59 -6.01
CA ALA A 90 1.52 5.38 -7.14
C ALA A 90 0.95 6.74 -6.70
N THR A 91 0.40 6.83 -5.49
CA THR A 91 -0.05 8.10 -4.91
C THR A 91 1.13 8.98 -4.47
N LEU A 92 2.17 8.38 -3.91
CA LEU A 92 3.35 9.08 -3.42
C LEU A 92 4.32 9.50 -4.53
N HIS A 93 4.45 8.70 -5.59
CA HIS A 93 5.37 8.93 -6.70
C HIS A 93 4.58 9.06 -8.01
N GLN A 94 4.10 10.25 -8.29
CA GLN A 94 3.32 10.55 -9.49
C GLN A 94 4.23 11.07 -10.60
N ARG A 95 3.99 10.65 -11.85
CA ARG A 95 4.62 11.23 -13.04
C ARG A 95 3.57 11.74 -14.01
N LEU A 96 3.89 12.82 -14.71
CA LEU A 96 3.05 13.39 -15.74
C LEU A 96 3.87 14.04 -16.84
N GLU A 97 3.62 13.67 -18.08
CA GLU A 97 4.23 14.32 -19.24
C GLU A 97 3.38 15.48 -19.77
N ILE A 98 4.02 16.63 -19.93
CA ILE A 98 3.47 17.84 -20.55
C ILE A 98 4.31 18.27 -21.75
N ASP A 99 3.70 18.98 -22.69
CA ASP A 99 4.41 19.71 -23.72
C ASP A 99 4.62 21.16 -23.24
N HIS A 100 5.85 21.64 -23.29
CA HIS A 100 6.22 23.01 -22.95
C HIS A 100 7.19 23.56 -24.00
N ARG A 101 6.82 24.66 -24.66
CA ARG A 101 7.64 25.30 -25.73
C ARG A 101 8.04 24.37 -26.88
N GLY A 102 7.24 23.35 -27.15
CA GLY A 102 7.51 22.36 -28.20
C GLY A 102 8.41 21.20 -27.76
N GLU A 103 8.80 21.17 -26.48
CA GLU A 103 9.57 20.09 -25.89
C GLU A 103 8.72 19.31 -24.88
N ARG A 104 9.00 18.01 -24.75
CA ARG A 104 8.37 17.18 -23.71
C ARG A 104 9.11 17.35 -22.39
N VAL A 105 8.33 17.59 -21.34
CA VAL A 105 8.82 17.67 -19.97
C VAL A 105 8.07 16.66 -19.13
N GLU A 106 8.80 15.79 -18.45
CA GLU A 106 8.29 14.92 -17.40
C GLU A 106 8.26 15.68 -16.08
N VAL A 107 7.08 15.81 -15.49
CA VAL A 107 6.89 16.39 -14.16
C VAL A 107 6.65 15.26 -13.17
N LEU A 108 7.49 15.20 -12.14
CA LEU A 108 7.43 14.21 -11.09
C LEU A 108 6.98 14.88 -9.79
N LEU A 109 6.07 14.24 -9.06
CA LEU A 109 5.71 14.60 -7.70
C LEU A 109 6.06 13.41 -6.81
N ASP A 110 6.96 13.66 -5.86
CA ASP A 110 7.40 12.69 -4.86
C ASP A 110 6.96 13.19 -3.48
N ILE A 111 6.16 12.39 -2.78
CA ILE A 111 5.65 12.67 -1.43
C ILE A 111 6.32 11.70 -0.47
N GLU A 112 6.90 12.23 0.61
CA GLU A 112 7.42 11.47 1.73
C GLU A 112 6.38 11.49 2.87
N PRO A 113 5.72 10.36 3.15
CA PRO A 113 4.75 10.26 4.24
C PRO A 113 5.50 10.04 5.55
N ASP A 114 6.03 11.11 6.13
CA ASP A 114 6.55 11.12 7.50
C ASP A 114 5.43 11.46 8.48
N GLU A 115 5.34 10.74 9.61
CA GLU A 115 4.28 10.95 10.62
C GLU A 115 4.37 12.31 11.31
N GLU A 116 5.58 12.88 11.42
CA GLU A 116 5.83 14.14 12.12
C GLU A 116 5.97 15.32 11.14
N ASN A 117 6.61 15.12 10.00
CA ASN A 117 7.00 16.16 9.05
C ASN A 117 6.86 15.69 7.59
N PRO A 118 5.63 15.48 7.07
CA PRO A 118 5.45 15.04 5.70
C PRO A 118 6.00 16.09 4.71
N SER A 119 6.68 15.62 3.67
CA SER A 119 7.35 16.48 2.70
C SER A 119 6.99 16.09 1.27
N ALA A 120 7.10 17.02 0.32
CA ALA A 120 6.91 16.71 -1.10
C ALA A 120 7.79 17.57 -2.01
N LEU A 121 8.25 16.97 -3.09
CA LEU A 121 9.09 17.57 -4.12
C LEU A 121 8.42 17.47 -5.48
N LEU A 122 8.42 18.58 -6.22
CA LEU A 122 8.01 18.65 -7.60
C LEU A 122 9.26 18.87 -8.47
N ARG A 123 9.50 17.96 -9.42
CA ARG A 123 10.65 17.98 -10.32
C ARG A 123 10.20 18.07 -11.77
N ALA A 124 10.96 18.79 -12.59
CA ALA A 124 10.78 18.84 -14.03
C ALA A 124 12.03 18.27 -14.71
N ILE A 125 11.84 17.32 -15.61
CA ILE A 125 12.90 16.64 -16.34
C ILE A 125 12.62 16.79 -17.84
N ASP A 126 13.62 17.18 -18.61
CA ASP A 126 13.49 17.25 -20.07
C ASP A 126 13.49 15.86 -20.73
N ALA A 127 13.24 15.81 -22.05
CA ALA A 127 13.25 14.57 -22.81
C ALA A 127 14.62 13.83 -22.82
N GLY A 128 15.71 14.53 -22.48
CA GLY A 128 17.05 13.96 -22.36
C GLY A 128 17.37 13.40 -20.97
N GLY A 129 16.45 13.53 -20.00
CA GLY A 129 16.68 13.12 -18.60
C GLY A 129 17.37 14.19 -17.75
N THR A 130 17.52 15.42 -18.24
CA THR A 130 18.13 16.53 -17.50
C THR A 130 17.11 17.15 -16.55
N LEU A 131 17.48 17.32 -15.28
CA LEU A 131 16.68 18.06 -14.31
C LEU A 131 16.65 19.55 -14.69
N LEU A 132 15.47 20.06 -15.03
CA LEU A 132 15.22 21.47 -15.32
C LEU A 132 15.00 22.27 -14.04
N ALA A 133 14.27 21.71 -13.08
CA ALA A 133 13.97 22.34 -11.80
C ALA A 133 13.49 21.34 -10.74
N GLU A 134 13.64 21.73 -9.48
CA GLU A 134 13.12 21.03 -8.30
C GLU A 134 12.62 22.07 -7.29
N VAL A 135 11.41 21.87 -6.77
CA VAL A 135 10.80 22.77 -5.78
C VAL A 135 10.06 21.97 -4.70
N LYS A 136 10.13 22.44 -3.46
CA LYS A 136 9.29 21.90 -2.37
C LYS A 136 7.85 22.35 -2.57
N VAL A 137 6.91 21.42 -2.44
CA VAL A 137 5.48 21.70 -2.48
C VAL A 137 4.81 21.12 -1.23
N PRO A 138 3.61 21.58 -0.86
CA PRO A 138 2.85 20.92 0.20
C PRO A 138 2.61 19.43 -0.14
N PRO A 139 2.64 18.51 0.83
CA PRO A 139 2.31 17.10 0.62
C PRO A 139 0.91 16.87 0.03
N SER A 140 0.00 17.83 0.23
CA SER A 140 -1.34 17.84 -0.35
C SER A 140 -1.40 18.35 -1.80
N PHE A 141 -0.26 18.68 -2.42
CA PHE A 141 -0.21 19.18 -3.80
C PHE A 141 -0.75 18.13 -4.78
N LYS A 142 -1.61 18.57 -5.70
CA LYS A 142 -2.17 17.70 -6.73
C LYS A 142 -1.45 17.91 -8.06
N LEU A 143 -0.70 16.90 -8.48
CA LEU A 143 -0.11 16.89 -9.82
C LEU A 143 -1.21 16.62 -10.85
N THR A 144 -1.48 17.63 -11.68
CA THR A 144 -2.43 17.56 -12.78
C THR A 144 -1.79 18.22 -13.99
N ARG A 145 -2.33 17.97 -15.19
CA ARG A 145 -1.82 18.62 -16.41
C ARG A 145 -1.87 20.15 -16.30
N GLY A 146 -2.93 20.70 -15.71
CA GLY A 146 -3.05 22.14 -15.48
C GLY A 146 -2.03 22.70 -14.49
N SER A 147 -1.78 22.02 -13.35
CA SER A 147 -0.79 22.50 -12.37
C SER A 147 0.65 22.38 -12.89
N ALA A 148 0.97 21.30 -13.59
CA ALA A 148 2.25 21.09 -14.26
C ALA A 148 2.51 22.14 -15.35
N THR A 149 1.54 22.38 -16.26
CA THR A 149 1.68 23.39 -17.32
C THR A 149 1.84 24.79 -16.74
N LYS A 150 1.07 25.18 -15.72
CA LYS A 150 1.22 26.48 -15.05
C LYS A 150 2.61 26.67 -14.44
N TRP A 151 3.15 25.63 -13.81
CA TRP A 151 4.49 25.69 -13.23
C TRP A 151 5.58 25.84 -14.30
N ALA A 152 5.45 25.12 -15.42
CA ALA A 152 6.34 25.25 -16.56
C ALA A 152 6.24 26.65 -17.22
N GLU A 153 5.03 27.19 -17.41
CA GLU A 153 4.79 28.55 -17.93
C GLU A 153 5.37 29.63 -17.02
N ALA A 154 5.37 29.41 -15.71
CA ALA A 154 6.03 30.27 -14.73
C ALA A 154 7.57 30.11 -14.72
N GLY A 155 8.15 29.36 -15.66
CA GLY A 155 9.59 29.16 -15.79
C GLY A 155 10.17 28.25 -14.70
N PHE A 156 9.37 27.30 -14.20
CA PHE A 156 9.73 26.39 -13.11
C PHE A 156 10.15 27.08 -11.80
N GLY A 157 9.59 28.26 -11.52
CA GLY A 157 9.90 29.02 -10.32
C GLY A 157 9.44 28.36 -9.01
N THR A 158 10.05 28.79 -7.91
CA THR A 158 9.86 28.25 -6.54
C THR A 158 8.51 28.63 -5.89
N LYS A 159 7.70 29.47 -6.53
CA LYS A 159 6.36 29.84 -6.05
C LYS A 159 5.30 29.05 -6.80
N VAL A 160 5.05 27.83 -6.35
CA VAL A 160 3.83 27.11 -6.70
C VAL A 160 2.79 27.49 -5.64
N SER A 161 2.21 28.69 -5.79
CA SER A 161 1.17 29.22 -4.89
C SER A 161 -0.21 28.67 -5.22
#